data_AF-A0A437QI57-F1
#
_entry.id   AF-A0A437QI57-F1
#
_cell.length_a   1.000
_cell.length_b   1.000
_cell.length_c   1.000
_cell.angle_alpha   90.00
_cell.angle_beta   90.00
_cell.angle_gamma   90.00
#
_symmetry.space_group_name_H-M   'P 1'
#
loop_
_entity.id
_entity.type
_entity.pdbx_description
1 polymer ?
#
loop_
_entity_poly.entity_id
_entity_poly.type
_entity_poly.pdbx_seq_one_letter_code
_entity_poly.pdbx_strand_id
1 'polypeptide(L)'
;MTEAAEVVLPCADFDACLEFYRHELGFKIETIYPADKPTTAIVFGHGVRLRLERSAEPAAVTLRLTSTDPAFKAPVDVTAPNGARIIIAPKDKGYILPPIDQSFVFQPIGEEPDWGAGRAGMLYRDLIPNRQGGRFIASHIQIPTGGPVPDYVHFHKVRFQMIYCKAGWVRLAYEDQGEPFIMKAGDCVLQPPEIRHRVLECSDGLEVVEIGCPAEHPTMVDHAMTLPTGKLDPDRDFNGQLFVRHDAGKATWHPWRFDGFEYRDLGIEAATHGLARVRVAKAVGLTDAKGKTAFHTGEFLFLFALSGHGSLSVEGEGVFKLSPGDSTVIPAETPFSVNSDSDGLELLEIGIPAED
;
A
#
# COMPACT_ATOMS: atom_id res chain seq x y z
N MET A 1 14.41 -24.27 25.96
CA MET A 1 13.57 -23.97 24.79
C MET A 1 12.14 -23.88 25.28
N THR A 2 11.38 -22.88 24.87
CA THR A 2 9.96 -22.75 25.22
C THR A 2 9.13 -23.49 24.18
N GLU A 3 8.33 -24.47 24.59
CA GLU A 3 7.58 -25.34 23.67
C GLU A 3 6.17 -24.81 23.34
N ALA A 4 5.55 -24.10 24.30
CA ALA A 4 4.23 -23.50 24.12
C ALA A 4 4.05 -22.28 25.04
N ALA A 5 3.08 -21.44 24.70
CA ALA A 5 2.62 -20.32 25.52
C ALA A 5 1.10 -20.40 25.70
N GLU A 6 0.61 -19.90 26.84
CA GLU A 6 -0.81 -19.95 27.22
C GLU A 6 -1.24 -18.60 27.79
N VAL A 7 -2.45 -18.15 27.44
CA VAL A 7 -3.08 -17.00 28.09
C VAL A 7 -3.87 -17.50 29.29
N VAL A 8 -3.46 -17.09 30.49
CA VAL A 8 -4.15 -17.50 31.73
C VAL A 8 -5.42 -16.68 31.92
N LEU A 9 -6.54 -17.37 32.05
CA LEU A 9 -7.86 -16.80 32.28
C LEU A 9 -8.38 -17.31 33.64
N PRO A 10 -8.36 -16.48 34.70
CA PRO A 10 -8.94 -16.86 35.98
C PRO A 10 -10.45 -17.02 35.81
N CYS A 11 -11.03 -18.02 36.46
CA CYS A 11 -12.43 -18.42 36.34
C CYS A 11 -12.97 -18.72 37.74
N ALA A 12 -13.78 -17.81 38.31
CA ALA A 12 -14.40 -18.06 39.62
C ALA A 12 -15.38 -19.24 39.53
N ASP A 13 -16.21 -19.25 38.48
CA ASP A 13 -17.01 -20.39 38.05
C ASP A 13 -16.30 -21.11 36.89
N PHE A 14 -15.53 -22.14 37.22
CA PHE A 14 -14.74 -22.89 36.25
C PHE A 14 -15.62 -23.59 35.21
N ASP A 15 -16.73 -24.19 35.64
CA ASP A 15 -17.58 -25.00 34.76
C ASP A 15 -18.32 -24.11 33.76
N ALA A 16 -18.87 -22.97 34.21
CA ALA A 16 -19.50 -21.99 33.32
C ALA A 16 -18.50 -21.43 32.30
N CYS A 17 -17.26 -21.15 32.71
CA CYS A 17 -16.23 -20.70 31.78
C CYS A 17 -15.89 -21.78 30.76
N LEU A 18 -15.65 -23.01 31.20
CA LEU A 18 -15.32 -24.13 30.32
C LEU A 18 -16.44 -24.38 29.30
N GLU A 19 -17.70 -24.30 29.72
CA GLU A 19 -18.85 -24.43 28.83
C GLU A 19 -18.89 -23.31 27.79
N PHE A 20 -18.77 -22.05 28.22
CA PHE A 20 -18.76 -20.87 27.35
C PHE A 20 -17.66 -20.97 26.27
N TYR A 21 -16.40 -21.19 26.66
CA TYR A 21 -15.30 -21.23 25.69
C TYR A 21 -15.44 -22.41 24.71
N ARG A 22 -15.99 -23.56 25.14
CA ARG A 22 -16.14 -24.73 24.26
C ARG A 22 -17.35 -24.64 23.33
N HIS A 23 -18.50 -24.26 23.87
CA HIS A 23 -19.77 -24.37 23.16
C HIS A 23 -20.14 -23.08 22.45
N GLU A 24 -19.93 -21.92 23.07
CA GLU A 24 -20.24 -20.63 22.45
C GLU A 24 -19.11 -20.16 21.53
N LEU A 25 -17.86 -20.35 21.95
CA LEU A 25 -16.70 -19.91 21.17
C LEU A 25 -16.02 -21.04 20.39
N GLY A 26 -16.42 -22.30 20.56
CA GLY A 26 -15.92 -23.41 19.75
C GLY A 26 -14.49 -23.88 20.05
N PHE A 27 -13.91 -23.52 21.20
CA PHE A 27 -12.60 -24.02 21.62
C PHE A 27 -12.64 -25.53 21.92
N LYS A 28 -11.54 -26.22 21.65
CA LYS A 28 -11.38 -27.64 21.96
C LYS A 28 -10.53 -27.81 23.21
N ILE A 29 -10.88 -28.76 24.07
CA ILE A 29 -10.05 -29.13 25.22
C ILE A 29 -8.80 -29.84 24.69
N GLU A 30 -7.63 -29.36 25.11
CA GLU A 30 -6.35 -30.07 24.97
C GLU A 30 -6.06 -30.89 26.22
N THR A 31 -6.16 -30.25 27.39
CA THR A 31 -5.89 -30.88 28.70
C THR A 31 -6.89 -30.40 29.74
N ILE A 32 -7.28 -31.27 30.67
CA ILE A 32 -8.11 -30.92 31.83
C ILE A 32 -7.55 -31.60 33.09
N TYR A 33 -7.48 -30.86 34.20
CA TYR A 33 -6.85 -31.33 35.42
C TYR A 33 -7.45 -30.70 36.70
N PRO A 34 -7.54 -31.44 37.82
CA PRO A 34 -7.48 -32.91 37.88
C PRO A 34 -8.73 -33.54 37.25
N ALA A 35 -8.66 -34.84 36.91
CA ALA A 35 -9.73 -35.50 36.13
C ALA A 35 -11.04 -35.70 36.92
N ASP A 36 -10.96 -35.82 38.25
CA ASP A 36 -12.08 -36.05 39.16
C ASP A 36 -12.74 -34.77 39.66
N LYS A 37 -11.98 -33.67 39.75
CA LYS A 37 -12.47 -32.35 40.13
C LYS A 37 -11.74 -31.23 39.39
N PRO A 38 -12.03 -31.00 38.10
CA PRO A 38 -11.31 -30.03 37.29
C PRO A 38 -11.24 -28.63 37.90
N THR A 39 -10.01 -28.12 38.02
CA THR A 39 -9.71 -26.73 38.39
C THR A 39 -8.96 -26.01 37.29
N THR A 40 -8.49 -26.74 36.28
CA THR A 40 -7.70 -26.22 35.18
C THR A 40 -8.11 -26.90 33.89
N ALA A 41 -8.26 -26.13 32.82
CA ALA A 41 -8.35 -26.64 31.46
C ALA A 41 -7.48 -25.81 30.53
N ILE A 42 -6.71 -26.49 29.67
CA ILE A 42 -6.07 -25.87 28.52
C ILE A 42 -6.98 -26.13 27.33
N VAL A 43 -7.45 -25.06 26.71
CA VAL A 43 -8.29 -25.10 25.52
C VAL A 43 -7.62 -24.37 24.36
N PHE A 44 -7.82 -24.84 23.14
CA PHE A 44 -7.22 -24.27 21.93
C PHE A 44 -8.24 -24.07 20.82
N GLY A 45 -8.03 -23.01 20.05
CA GLY A 45 -8.94 -22.57 18.98
C GLY A 45 -8.50 -21.22 18.45
N HIS A 46 -8.88 -20.90 17.22
CA HIS A 46 -8.67 -19.57 16.62
C HIS A 46 -7.22 -19.05 16.67
N GLY A 47 -6.24 -19.95 16.68
CA GLY A 47 -4.81 -19.60 16.75
C GLY A 47 -4.27 -19.28 18.15
N VAL A 48 -5.05 -19.46 19.22
CA VAL A 48 -4.61 -19.20 20.60
C VAL A 48 -4.81 -20.42 21.52
N ARG A 49 -3.98 -20.52 22.55
CA ARG A 49 -4.12 -21.46 23.68
C ARG A 49 -4.52 -20.67 24.92
N LEU A 50 -5.62 -21.06 25.54
CA LEU A 50 -6.15 -20.44 26.75
C LEU A 50 -6.07 -21.43 27.90
N ARG A 51 -5.57 -20.97 29.04
CA ARG A 51 -5.50 -21.74 30.29
C ARG A 51 -6.57 -21.20 31.23
N LEU A 52 -7.68 -21.90 31.32
CA LEU A 52 -8.75 -21.61 32.26
C LEU A 52 -8.34 -22.13 33.63
N GLU A 53 -8.25 -21.26 34.65
CA GLU A 53 -7.87 -21.64 36.01
C GLU A 53 -8.92 -21.21 37.02
N ARG A 54 -9.30 -22.13 37.92
CA ARG A 54 -10.20 -21.81 39.02
C ARG A 54 -9.54 -20.80 39.95
N SER A 55 -10.03 -19.57 39.93
CA SER A 55 -9.50 -18.48 40.77
C SER A 55 -10.59 -17.44 41.00
N ALA A 56 -10.64 -16.91 42.22
CA ALA A 56 -11.54 -15.80 42.58
C ALA A 56 -10.95 -14.42 42.23
N GLU A 57 -9.68 -14.36 41.84
CA GLU A 57 -9.00 -13.12 41.46
C GLU A 57 -9.27 -12.83 39.97
N PRO A 58 -10.03 -11.78 39.64
CA PRO A 58 -10.34 -11.47 38.25
C PRO A 58 -9.10 -10.91 37.53
N ALA A 59 -8.99 -11.18 36.23
CA ALA A 59 -8.03 -10.53 35.35
C ALA A 59 -8.76 -9.89 34.17
N ALA A 60 -8.41 -8.64 33.87
CA ALA A 60 -8.94 -7.95 32.71
C ALA A 60 -8.29 -8.52 31.44
N VAL A 61 -9.03 -9.37 30.72
CA VAL A 61 -8.59 -9.93 29.43
C VAL A 61 -9.59 -9.55 28.36
N THR A 62 -9.07 -9.11 27.20
CA THR A 62 -9.86 -8.96 25.99
C THR A 62 -9.38 -9.97 24.95
N LEU A 63 -10.27 -10.85 24.52
CA LEU A 63 -10.02 -11.76 23.41
C LEU A 63 -10.75 -11.25 22.17
N ARG A 64 -10.00 -11.00 21.10
CA ARG A 64 -10.56 -10.58 19.81
C ARG A 64 -10.53 -11.75 18.83
N LEU A 65 -11.70 -12.18 18.38
CA LEU A 65 -11.88 -13.27 17.43
C LEU A 65 -12.31 -12.73 16.07
N THR A 66 -11.82 -13.38 15.02
CA THR A 66 -12.21 -13.09 13.63
C THR A 66 -13.13 -14.20 13.14
N SER A 67 -14.33 -13.83 12.69
CA SER A 67 -15.35 -14.73 12.18
C SER A 67 -15.48 -14.61 10.67
N THR A 68 -15.55 -15.75 9.98
CA THR A 68 -15.92 -15.81 8.54
C THR A 68 -17.42 -16.03 8.33
N ASP A 69 -18.21 -16.13 9.39
CA ASP A 69 -19.66 -16.30 9.30
C ASP A 69 -20.30 -14.99 8.77
N PRO A 70 -21.00 -15.03 7.63
CA PRO A 70 -21.62 -13.86 7.01
C PRO A 70 -22.73 -13.21 7.87
N ALA A 71 -23.22 -13.88 8.92
CA ALA A 71 -24.16 -13.30 9.87
C ALA A 71 -23.56 -12.14 10.68
N PHE A 72 -22.24 -12.16 10.94
CA PHE A 72 -21.57 -11.07 11.64
C PHE A 72 -21.26 -9.91 10.69
N LYS A 73 -22.14 -8.90 10.64
CA LYS A 73 -21.94 -7.69 9.83
C LYS A 73 -21.16 -6.58 10.55
N ALA A 74 -21.09 -6.66 11.87
CA ALA A 74 -20.38 -5.72 12.73
C ALA A 74 -19.78 -6.48 13.93
N PRO A 75 -18.77 -5.90 14.62
CA PRO A 75 -18.25 -6.49 15.86
C PRO A 75 -19.36 -6.66 16.91
N VAL A 76 -19.39 -7.84 17.54
CA VAL A 76 -20.23 -8.14 18.70
C VAL A 76 -19.33 -8.23 19.93
N ASP A 77 -19.79 -7.62 21.02
CA ASP A 77 -19.09 -7.56 22.30
C ASP A 77 -19.85 -8.42 23.32
N VAL A 78 -19.19 -9.48 23.80
CA VAL A 78 -19.77 -10.45 24.73
C VAL A 78 -18.88 -10.55 25.96
N THR A 79 -19.47 -10.56 27.14
CA THR A 79 -18.74 -10.78 28.40
C THR A 79 -18.79 -12.26 28.75
N ALA A 80 -17.62 -12.90 28.84
CA ALA A 80 -17.50 -14.28 29.29
C ALA A 80 -17.83 -14.39 30.81
N PRO A 81 -18.17 -15.60 31.33
CA PRO A 81 -18.51 -15.78 32.75
C PRO A 81 -17.40 -15.36 33.72
N ASN A 82 -16.14 -15.35 33.30
CA ASN A 82 -15.03 -14.83 34.08
C ASN A 82 -14.80 -13.31 33.96
N GLY A 83 -15.68 -12.58 33.28
CA GLY A 83 -15.56 -11.15 33.05
C GLY A 83 -14.61 -10.77 31.90
N ALA A 84 -14.03 -11.74 31.19
CA ALA A 84 -13.23 -11.44 30.00
C ALA A 84 -14.12 -10.85 28.89
N ARG A 85 -13.63 -9.82 28.22
CA ARG A 85 -14.31 -9.17 27.10
C ARG A 85 -13.99 -9.94 25.82
N ILE A 86 -15.01 -10.43 25.12
CA ILE A 86 -14.87 -11.18 23.87
C ILE A 86 -15.42 -10.33 22.73
N ILE A 87 -14.55 -9.94 21.79
CA ILE A 87 -14.95 -9.17 20.62
C ILE A 87 -14.90 -10.09 19.40
N ILE A 88 -16.06 -10.51 18.90
CA ILE A 88 -16.17 -11.29 17.66
C ILE A 88 -16.42 -10.31 16.53
N ALA A 89 -15.51 -10.19 15.56
CA ALA A 89 -15.71 -9.35 14.39
C ALA A 89 -15.66 -10.13 13.09
N PRO A 90 -16.34 -9.65 12.04
CA PRO A 90 -16.16 -10.18 10.70
C PRO A 90 -14.69 -10.15 10.29
N LYS A 91 -14.30 -11.13 9.46
CA LYS A 91 -13.06 -11.08 8.70
C LYS A 91 -13.05 -9.81 7.87
N ASP A 92 -12.01 -9.00 8.09
CA ASP A 92 -11.79 -7.78 7.32
C ASP A 92 -11.70 -8.13 5.82
N LYS A 93 -12.37 -7.34 4.99
CA LYS A 93 -12.34 -7.44 3.53
C LYS A 93 -10.96 -7.17 2.95
N GLY A 94 -10.04 -6.62 3.76
CA GLY A 94 -8.64 -6.48 3.43
C GLY A 94 -8.16 -5.04 3.55
N TYR A 95 -9.02 -4.08 3.24
CA TYR A 95 -8.84 -2.66 3.49
C TYR A 95 -10.20 -1.95 3.40
N ILE A 96 -10.27 -0.73 3.94
CA ILE A 96 -11.40 0.18 3.75
C ILE A 96 -10.99 1.18 2.67
N LEU A 97 -11.84 1.40 1.67
CA LEU A 97 -11.63 2.43 0.66
C LEU A 97 -12.40 3.69 1.07
N PRO A 98 -11.73 4.79 1.50
CA PRO A 98 -12.41 6.04 1.84
C PRO A 98 -13.17 6.63 0.64
N PRO A 99 -14.23 7.42 0.87
CA PRO A 99 -14.94 8.11 -0.21
C PRO A 99 -13.99 9.04 -0.98
N ILE A 100 -14.40 9.45 -2.18
CA ILE A 100 -13.66 10.46 -2.96
C ILE A 100 -13.75 11.80 -2.24
N ASP A 101 -12.61 12.41 -1.97
CA ASP A 101 -12.47 13.73 -1.34
C ASP A 101 -11.38 14.53 -2.09
N GLN A 102 -11.73 14.96 -3.30
CA GLN A 102 -10.80 15.64 -4.19
C GLN A 102 -10.55 17.07 -3.75
N SER A 103 -9.28 17.47 -3.78
CA SER A 103 -8.87 18.86 -3.58
C SER A 103 -7.55 19.12 -4.29
N PHE A 104 -7.37 20.36 -4.74
CA PHE A 104 -6.11 20.77 -5.33
C PHE A 104 -5.01 20.69 -4.26
N VAL A 105 -3.88 20.09 -4.63
CA VAL A 105 -2.69 20.03 -3.79
C VAL A 105 -1.51 20.44 -4.65
N PHE A 106 -0.69 21.36 -4.16
CA PHE A 106 0.64 21.61 -4.68
C PHE A 106 1.64 21.45 -3.53
N GLN A 107 2.52 20.47 -3.67
CA GLN A 107 3.50 20.12 -2.65
C GLN A 107 4.91 20.32 -3.23
N PRO A 108 5.53 21.49 -3.02
CA PRO A 108 6.89 21.73 -3.48
C PRO A 108 7.89 20.86 -2.70
N ILE A 109 9.03 20.56 -3.30
CA ILE A 109 10.15 19.94 -2.59
C ILE A 109 10.75 20.87 -1.53
N GLY A 110 10.74 22.19 -1.80
CA GLY A 110 11.32 23.22 -0.93
C GLY A 110 12.85 23.26 -0.96
N GLU A 111 13.45 24.26 -0.30
CA GLU A 111 14.92 24.36 -0.14
C GLU A 111 15.45 23.35 0.88
N GLU A 112 14.67 23.09 1.93
CA GLU A 112 14.93 22.08 2.97
C GLU A 112 13.78 21.08 2.98
N PRO A 113 13.89 19.97 2.23
CA PRO A 113 12.79 19.02 2.12
C PRO A 113 12.55 18.32 3.46
N ASP A 114 11.29 18.29 3.90
CA ASP A 114 10.87 17.62 5.14
C ASP A 114 10.84 16.10 4.92
N TRP A 115 11.95 15.45 5.30
CA TRP A 115 12.10 14.01 5.26
C TRP A 115 11.76 13.39 6.63
N GLY A 116 10.67 12.64 6.68
CA GLY A 116 10.33 11.79 7.82
C GLY A 116 11.16 10.51 7.85
N ALA A 117 11.52 10.06 9.06
CA ALA A 117 12.15 8.75 9.23
C ALA A 117 11.13 7.62 8.99
N GLY A 118 11.47 6.70 8.09
CA GLY A 118 10.70 5.50 7.81
C GLY A 118 11.33 4.22 8.38
N ARG A 119 10.98 3.08 7.76
CA ARG A 119 11.53 1.77 8.14
C ARG A 119 12.88 1.52 7.46
N ALA A 120 13.74 0.71 8.08
CA ALA A 120 14.98 0.21 7.50
C ALA A 120 15.93 1.29 6.91
N GLY A 121 15.97 2.49 7.51
CA GLY A 121 16.84 3.60 7.04
C GLY A 121 16.29 4.38 5.83
N MET A 122 15.07 4.10 5.40
CA MET A 122 14.37 4.86 4.36
C MET A 122 13.89 6.21 4.92
N LEU A 123 14.03 7.26 4.12
CA LEU A 123 13.47 8.58 4.36
C LEU A 123 12.23 8.76 3.49
N TYR A 124 11.15 9.28 4.05
CA TYR A 124 9.88 9.48 3.36
C TYR A 124 9.50 10.95 3.33
N ARG A 125 9.07 11.44 2.17
CA ARG A 125 8.40 12.73 2.03
C ARG A 125 7.01 12.50 1.46
N ASP A 126 6.00 13.01 2.17
CA ASP A 126 4.61 12.94 1.72
C ASP A 126 4.40 13.92 0.54
N LEU A 127 3.89 13.41 -0.57
CA LEU A 127 3.64 14.17 -1.79
C LEU A 127 2.20 14.72 -1.87
N ILE A 128 1.32 14.21 -1.00
CA ILE A 128 -0.08 14.62 -0.89
C ILE A 128 -0.52 14.60 0.59
N PRO A 129 -0.08 15.56 1.44
CA PRO A 129 -0.28 15.46 2.89
C PRO A 129 -1.73 15.27 3.36
N ASN A 130 -2.72 15.75 2.60
CA ASN A 130 -4.14 15.56 2.90
C ASN A 130 -4.69 14.18 2.51
N ARG A 131 -3.90 13.36 1.80
CA ARG A 131 -4.19 12.00 1.32
C ARG A 131 -5.49 11.86 0.54
N GLN A 132 -6.04 12.97 0.03
CA GLN A 132 -7.35 13.05 -0.60
C GLN A 132 -8.42 12.32 0.25
N GLY A 133 -8.52 12.70 1.54
CA GLY A 133 -9.44 12.08 2.49
C GLY A 133 -9.05 10.66 2.93
N GLY A 134 -7.77 10.30 2.82
CA GLY A 134 -7.25 8.96 3.09
C GLY A 134 -7.38 7.98 1.92
N ARG A 135 -7.91 8.42 0.77
CA ARG A 135 -8.10 7.57 -0.40
C ARG A 135 -6.79 7.25 -1.13
N PHE A 136 -5.82 8.16 -1.11
CA PHE A 136 -4.54 7.98 -1.80
C PHE A 136 -3.36 8.36 -0.93
N ILE A 137 -2.25 7.66 -1.12
CA ILE A 137 -0.94 8.06 -0.64
C ILE A 137 0.00 8.20 -1.84
N ALA A 138 0.84 9.23 -1.81
CA ALA A 138 1.95 9.38 -2.72
C ALA A 138 3.19 9.71 -1.89
N SER A 139 4.24 8.91 -2.03
CA SER A 139 5.46 9.02 -1.24
C SER A 139 6.66 9.17 -2.14
N HIS A 140 7.54 10.13 -1.82
CA HIS A 140 8.90 10.15 -2.31
C HIS A 140 9.79 9.50 -1.26
N ILE A 141 10.44 8.41 -1.63
CA ILE A 141 11.21 7.58 -0.70
C ILE A 141 12.67 7.64 -1.12
N GLN A 142 13.56 7.95 -0.18
CA GLN A 142 15.01 7.99 -0.40
C GLN A 142 15.72 6.98 0.50
N ILE A 143 16.74 6.31 -0.05
CA ILE A 143 17.68 5.48 0.71
C ILE A 143 19.09 6.07 0.53
N PRO A 144 19.58 6.87 1.49
CA PRO A 144 20.88 7.53 1.37
C PRO A 144 22.06 6.56 1.25
N THR A 145 22.01 5.45 1.99
CA THR A 145 23.06 4.42 2.00
C THR A 145 22.45 3.08 1.60
N GLY A 146 22.89 2.56 0.45
CA GLY A 146 22.42 1.34 -0.16
C GLY A 146 23.09 0.08 0.39
N GLY A 147 22.93 -1.02 -0.36
CA GLY A 147 23.35 -2.36 0.03
C GLY A 147 22.16 -3.31 0.24
N PRO A 148 22.35 -4.44 0.93
CA PRO A 148 21.29 -5.39 1.23
C PRO A 148 20.17 -4.75 2.05
N VAL A 149 18.92 -4.93 1.61
CA VAL A 149 17.75 -4.45 2.33
C VAL A 149 17.24 -5.56 3.25
N PRO A 150 17.06 -5.33 4.56
CA PRO A 150 16.57 -6.34 5.51
C PRO A 150 15.04 -6.54 5.39
N ASP A 151 14.58 -6.75 4.17
CA ASP A 151 13.18 -6.99 3.84
C ASP A 151 12.85 -8.50 3.90
N TYR A 152 11.57 -8.82 3.99
CA TYR A 152 11.02 -10.17 4.02
C TYR A 152 9.93 -10.32 2.96
N VAL A 153 9.53 -11.55 2.64
CA VAL A 153 8.43 -11.77 1.69
C VAL A 153 7.14 -11.23 2.29
N HIS A 154 6.52 -10.27 1.61
CA HIS A 154 5.28 -9.67 2.04
C HIS A 154 4.40 -9.29 0.85
N PHE A 155 3.17 -8.90 1.15
CA PHE A 155 2.23 -8.36 0.18
C PHE A 155 1.33 -7.31 0.81
N HIS A 156 0.75 -6.44 -0.03
CA HIS A 156 -0.17 -5.40 0.41
C HIS A 156 -1.60 -5.72 0.01
N LYS A 157 -2.54 -5.45 0.93
CA LYS A 157 -3.97 -5.49 0.61
C LYS A 157 -4.41 -4.10 0.17
N VAL A 158 -4.29 -3.86 -1.13
CA VAL A 158 -4.52 -2.55 -1.76
C VAL A 158 -5.49 -2.69 -2.92
N ARG A 159 -6.07 -1.57 -3.35
CA ARG A 159 -6.72 -1.42 -4.65
C ARG A 159 -5.69 -1.20 -5.75
N PHE A 160 -4.64 -0.43 -5.49
CA PHE A 160 -3.62 -0.07 -6.48
C PHE A 160 -2.31 0.28 -5.77
N GLN A 161 -1.18 -0.15 -6.32
CA GLN A 161 0.15 0.27 -5.90
C GLN A 161 1.14 0.23 -7.06
N MET A 162 1.94 1.29 -7.22
CA MET A 162 3.05 1.32 -8.17
C MET A 162 4.28 1.93 -7.52
N ILE A 163 5.46 1.54 -8.03
CA ILE A 163 6.74 2.14 -7.64
C ILE A 163 7.50 2.53 -8.91
N TYR A 164 7.90 3.79 -8.99
CA TYR A 164 8.70 4.36 -10.07
C TYR A 164 10.10 4.70 -9.54
N CYS A 165 11.14 4.22 -10.20
CA CYS A 165 12.51 4.53 -9.81
C CYS A 165 12.91 5.91 -10.36
N LYS A 166 13.05 6.91 -9.49
CA LYS A 166 13.45 8.26 -9.88
C LYS A 166 14.97 8.37 -10.06
N ALA A 167 15.75 7.84 -9.13
CA ALA A 167 17.21 7.87 -9.17
C ALA A 167 17.80 6.59 -8.57
N GLY A 168 19.03 6.23 -8.97
CA GLY A 168 19.68 5.01 -8.48
C GLY A 168 19.11 3.73 -9.08
N TRP A 169 19.19 2.63 -8.31
CA TRP A 169 18.64 1.34 -8.70
C TRP A 169 18.22 0.48 -7.48
N VAL A 170 17.27 -0.43 -7.70
CA VAL A 170 16.80 -1.40 -6.70
C VAL A 170 16.64 -2.79 -7.32
N ARG A 171 17.06 -3.84 -6.61
CA ARG A 171 16.87 -5.23 -7.01
C ARG A 171 15.71 -5.86 -6.24
N LEU A 172 14.75 -6.41 -6.97
CA LEU A 172 13.47 -6.89 -6.46
C LEU A 172 13.19 -8.31 -6.92
N ALA A 173 12.42 -9.06 -6.13
CA ALA A 173 11.82 -10.33 -6.52
C ALA A 173 10.30 -10.26 -6.37
N TYR A 174 9.57 -10.82 -7.34
CA TYR A 174 8.11 -10.87 -7.36
C TYR A 174 7.62 -12.29 -7.62
N GLU A 175 6.50 -12.64 -7.01
CA GLU A 175 5.85 -13.94 -7.13
C GLU A 175 5.54 -14.28 -8.60
N ASP A 176 6.07 -15.43 -9.04
CA ASP A 176 5.89 -15.96 -10.38
C ASP A 176 6.37 -15.05 -11.53
N GLN A 177 7.22 -14.05 -11.26
CA GLN A 177 7.75 -13.15 -12.30
C GLN A 177 9.18 -13.49 -12.73
N GLY A 178 9.61 -14.73 -12.47
CA GLY A 178 10.95 -15.23 -12.77
C GLY A 178 12.01 -14.81 -11.75
N GLU A 179 13.25 -14.70 -12.22
CA GLU A 179 14.40 -14.33 -11.39
C GLU A 179 14.35 -12.88 -10.92
N PRO A 180 14.97 -12.54 -9.77
CA PRO A 180 15.06 -11.17 -9.32
C PRO A 180 15.70 -10.25 -10.37
N PHE A 181 15.18 -9.03 -10.50
CA PHE A 181 15.64 -8.07 -11.50
C PHE A 181 15.93 -6.70 -10.89
N ILE A 182 16.68 -5.89 -11.63
CA ILE A 182 17.02 -4.52 -11.25
C ILE A 182 16.07 -3.56 -11.96
N MET A 183 15.43 -2.69 -11.18
CA MET A 183 14.73 -1.49 -11.61
C MET A 183 15.70 -0.31 -11.47
N LYS A 184 15.92 0.46 -12.54
CA LYS A 184 16.81 1.63 -12.57
C LYS A 184 16.02 2.90 -12.79
N ALA A 185 16.67 4.06 -12.61
CA ALA A 185 16.06 5.36 -12.91
C ALA A 185 15.29 5.35 -14.25
N GLY A 186 14.00 5.70 -14.18
CA GLY A 186 13.07 5.66 -15.30
C GLY A 186 12.15 4.44 -15.36
N ASP A 187 12.54 3.32 -14.74
CA ASP A 187 11.74 2.09 -14.74
C ASP A 187 10.59 2.19 -13.73
N CYS A 188 9.54 1.40 -13.96
CA CYS A 188 8.35 1.35 -13.11
C CYS A 188 7.87 -0.09 -12.94
N VAL A 189 7.32 -0.39 -11.77
CA VAL A 189 6.56 -1.61 -11.53
C VAL A 189 5.16 -1.30 -11.04
N LEU A 190 4.18 -2.02 -11.58
CA LEU A 190 2.88 -2.17 -10.95
C LEU A 190 2.99 -3.34 -9.98
N GLN A 191 2.67 -3.09 -8.71
CA GLN A 191 2.56 -4.13 -7.69
C GLN A 191 1.07 -4.43 -7.50
N PRO A 192 0.49 -5.37 -8.26
CA PRO A 192 -0.94 -5.63 -8.17
C PRO A 192 -1.31 -6.21 -6.78
N PRO A 193 -2.59 -6.12 -6.37
CA PRO A 193 -3.02 -6.51 -5.04
C PRO A 193 -2.59 -7.93 -4.64
N GLU A 194 -2.02 -8.06 -3.45
CA GLU A 194 -1.59 -9.32 -2.86
C GLU A 194 -0.46 -10.07 -3.60
N ILE A 195 0.25 -9.45 -4.55
CA ILE A 195 1.48 -10.04 -5.10
C ILE A 195 2.57 -10.12 -4.02
N ARG A 196 3.13 -11.31 -3.79
CA ARG A 196 4.27 -11.43 -2.89
C ARG A 196 5.51 -10.84 -3.53
N HIS A 197 6.24 -10.05 -2.76
CA HIS A 197 7.47 -9.43 -3.23
C HIS A 197 8.46 -9.20 -2.09
N ARG A 198 9.69 -8.87 -2.49
CA ARG A 198 10.78 -8.56 -1.57
C ARG A 198 11.82 -7.67 -2.26
N VAL A 199 12.27 -6.63 -1.57
CA VAL A 199 13.46 -5.85 -1.92
C VAL A 199 14.70 -6.60 -1.44
N LEU A 200 15.66 -6.82 -2.34
CA LEU A 200 16.89 -7.56 -2.02
C LEU A 200 18.04 -6.63 -1.66
N GLU A 201 18.29 -5.64 -2.51
CA GLU A 201 19.38 -4.68 -2.35
C GLU A 201 19.13 -3.44 -3.21
N CYS A 202 19.81 -2.33 -2.89
CA CYS A 202 19.68 -1.06 -3.61
C CYS A 202 21.01 -0.30 -3.69
N SER A 203 21.06 0.71 -4.55
CA SER A 203 22.17 1.65 -4.62
C SER A 203 22.16 2.68 -3.49
N ASP A 204 23.31 3.28 -3.21
CA ASP A 204 23.37 4.56 -2.51
C ASP A 204 22.51 5.60 -3.25
N GLY A 205 21.83 6.45 -2.48
CA GLY A 205 20.99 7.52 -3.02
C GLY A 205 19.82 7.04 -3.89
N LEU A 206 19.31 5.81 -3.71
CA LEU A 206 18.08 5.38 -4.38
C LEU A 206 16.94 6.35 -4.04
N GLU A 207 16.21 6.79 -5.07
CA GLU A 207 14.96 7.54 -4.91
C GLU A 207 13.85 6.83 -5.68
N VAL A 208 12.70 6.60 -5.04
CA VAL A 208 11.50 6.05 -5.67
C VAL A 208 10.28 6.92 -5.38
N VAL A 209 9.35 6.98 -6.33
CA VAL A 209 8.00 7.53 -6.13
C VAL A 209 7.04 6.35 -6.03
N GLU A 210 6.35 6.25 -4.91
CA GLU A 210 5.32 5.24 -4.67
C GLU A 210 3.94 5.89 -4.65
N ILE A 211 2.98 5.29 -5.36
CA ILE A 211 1.56 5.65 -5.28
C ILE A 211 0.80 4.45 -4.76
N GLY A 212 -0.09 4.65 -3.77
CA GLY A 212 -0.91 3.61 -3.17
C GLY A 212 -2.36 4.04 -2.96
N CYS A 213 -3.29 3.09 -3.08
CA CYS A 213 -4.72 3.26 -2.80
C CYS A 213 -5.27 2.01 -2.11
N PRO A 214 -5.91 2.09 -0.94
CA PRO A 214 -6.09 3.29 -0.10
C PRO A 214 -4.77 3.76 0.55
N ALA A 215 -4.79 4.97 1.13
CA ALA A 215 -3.61 5.53 1.81
C ALA A 215 -3.17 4.71 3.03
N GLU A 216 -4.12 4.06 3.70
CA GLU A 216 -3.88 3.14 4.82
C GLU A 216 -4.32 1.74 4.43
N HIS A 217 -3.39 0.79 4.45
CA HIS A 217 -3.64 -0.59 4.08
C HIS A 217 -2.76 -1.56 4.86
N PRO A 218 -3.23 -2.80 5.09
CA PRO A 218 -2.42 -3.85 5.71
C PRO A 218 -1.26 -4.31 4.82
N THR A 219 -0.10 -4.50 5.44
CA THR A 219 1.02 -5.28 4.89
C THR A 219 1.05 -6.63 5.60
N MET A 220 1.06 -7.71 4.82
CA MET A 220 1.01 -9.09 5.32
C MET A 220 2.34 -9.77 5.07
N VAL A 221 2.94 -10.34 6.12
CA VAL A 221 4.18 -11.13 6.01
C VAL A 221 3.84 -12.57 5.63
N ASP A 222 4.55 -13.12 4.65
CA ASP A 222 4.44 -14.52 4.27
C ASP A 222 5.69 -15.27 4.72
N HIS A 223 5.58 -15.97 5.85
CA HIS A 223 6.69 -16.74 6.42
C HIS A 223 6.92 -18.09 5.72
N ALA A 224 5.98 -18.54 4.89
CA ALA A 224 6.06 -19.84 4.22
C ALA A 224 6.65 -19.71 2.81
N MET A 225 6.36 -18.61 2.11
CA MET A 225 6.85 -18.39 0.75
C MET A 225 8.34 -18.02 0.72
N THR A 226 9.04 -18.56 -0.26
CA THR A 226 10.38 -18.12 -0.65
C THR A 226 10.32 -17.54 -2.06
N LEU A 227 11.04 -16.43 -2.29
CA LEU A 227 11.20 -15.82 -3.61
C LEU A 227 12.67 -15.96 -4.08
N PRO A 228 12.91 -16.21 -5.38
CA PRO A 228 11.91 -16.45 -6.43
C PRO A 228 11.18 -17.80 -6.26
N THR A 229 9.98 -17.93 -6.84
CA THR A 229 9.16 -19.16 -6.76
C THR A 229 9.64 -20.26 -7.71
N GLY A 230 10.56 -19.96 -8.63
CA GLY A 230 10.99 -20.86 -9.71
C GLY A 230 9.96 -21.01 -10.84
N LYS A 231 8.82 -20.31 -10.75
CA LYS A 231 7.78 -20.24 -11.78
C LYS A 231 7.85 -18.90 -12.50
N LEU A 232 7.52 -18.91 -13.79
CA LEU A 232 7.30 -17.71 -14.59
C LEU A 232 5.88 -17.77 -15.16
N ASP A 233 5.03 -16.86 -14.70
CA ASP A 233 3.62 -16.70 -15.06
C ASP A 233 3.30 -15.20 -15.14
N PRO A 234 3.73 -14.53 -16.23
CA PRO A 234 3.56 -13.08 -16.39
C PRO A 234 2.09 -12.66 -16.51
N ASP A 235 1.20 -13.59 -16.89
CA ASP A 235 -0.22 -13.35 -17.08
C ASP A 235 -1.06 -13.73 -15.84
N ARG A 236 -0.40 -13.98 -14.70
CA ARG A 236 -1.10 -14.30 -13.46
C ARG A 236 -1.96 -13.12 -13.01
N ASP A 237 -3.25 -13.40 -12.80
CA ASP A 237 -4.19 -12.44 -12.23
C ASP A 237 -4.00 -12.31 -10.71
N PHE A 238 -3.88 -11.07 -10.25
CA PHE A 238 -3.77 -10.67 -8.86
C PHE A 238 -4.94 -9.76 -8.51
N ASN A 239 -6.11 -10.38 -8.28
CA ASN A 239 -7.36 -9.69 -7.97
C ASN A 239 -7.79 -8.69 -9.07
N GLY A 240 -7.76 -9.13 -10.32
CA GLY A 240 -8.16 -8.32 -11.49
C GLY A 240 -7.07 -7.42 -12.05
N GLN A 241 -5.80 -7.63 -11.67
CA GLN A 241 -4.66 -6.87 -12.17
C GLN A 241 -3.49 -7.80 -12.48
N LEU A 242 -2.69 -7.43 -13.49
CA LEU A 242 -1.46 -8.13 -13.84
C LEU A 242 -0.25 -7.39 -13.27
N PHE A 243 0.87 -8.09 -13.13
CA PHE A 243 2.15 -7.44 -12.83
C PHE A 243 2.67 -6.68 -14.05
N VAL A 244 3.28 -5.52 -13.85
CA VAL A 244 3.99 -4.78 -14.91
C VAL A 244 5.40 -4.50 -14.47
N ARG A 245 6.34 -4.71 -15.40
CA ARG A 245 7.70 -4.18 -15.33
C ARG A 245 7.96 -3.34 -16.58
N HIS A 246 7.89 -2.03 -16.42
CA HIS A 246 8.26 -1.09 -17.47
C HIS A 246 9.78 -0.89 -17.51
N ASP A 247 10.37 -1.06 -18.68
CA ASP A 247 11.79 -0.81 -18.97
C ASP A 247 11.92 0.49 -19.76
N ALA A 248 12.46 1.51 -19.11
CA ALA A 248 12.63 2.84 -19.67
C ALA A 248 13.43 2.84 -20.98
N GLY A 249 14.42 1.95 -21.09
CA GLY A 249 15.31 1.85 -22.26
C GLY A 249 14.63 1.26 -23.49
N LYS A 250 13.42 0.70 -23.35
CA LYS A 250 12.62 0.12 -24.44
C LYS A 250 11.34 0.89 -24.72
N ALA A 251 11.15 2.03 -24.04
CA ALA A 251 9.94 2.82 -24.15
C ALA A 251 9.80 3.43 -25.56
N THR A 252 8.57 3.49 -26.05
CA THR A 252 8.19 4.27 -27.23
C THR A 252 7.53 5.56 -26.77
N TRP A 253 7.86 6.66 -27.44
CA TRP A 253 7.31 7.98 -27.17
C TRP A 253 6.24 8.36 -28.22
N HIS A 254 5.19 9.00 -27.76
CA HIS A 254 4.04 9.43 -28.55
C HIS A 254 3.72 10.90 -28.26
N PRO A 255 3.12 11.66 -29.19
CA PRO A 255 2.68 13.03 -28.89
C PRO A 255 1.75 13.09 -27.67
N TRP A 256 1.98 14.03 -26.75
CA TRP A 256 1.13 14.22 -25.58
C TRP A 256 0.02 15.25 -25.85
N ARG A 257 -0.92 15.39 -24.89
CA ARG A 257 -2.07 16.29 -25.03
C ARG A 257 -1.68 17.76 -25.11
N PHE A 258 -0.54 18.14 -24.55
CA PHE A 258 0.02 19.49 -24.66
C PHE A 258 1.07 19.55 -25.77
N ASP A 259 1.01 20.62 -26.57
CA ASP A 259 1.92 20.80 -27.70
C ASP A 259 3.35 21.00 -27.20
N GLY A 260 4.33 20.41 -27.91
CA GLY A 260 5.74 20.44 -27.49
C GLY A 260 6.09 19.41 -26.40
N PHE A 261 5.19 18.48 -26.10
CA PHE A 261 5.45 17.33 -25.24
C PHE A 261 5.23 16.00 -25.99
N GLU A 262 6.02 15.01 -25.62
CA GLU A 262 5.77 13.60 -25.89
C GLU A 262 5.56 12.85 -24.57
N TYR A 263 4.93 11.69 -24.61
CA TYR A 263 4.80 10.81 -23.45
C TYR A 263 5.12 9.37 -23.81
N ARG A 264 5.55 8.61 -22.81
CA ARG A 264 5.61 7.15 -22.86
C ARG A 264 4.58 6.56 -21.92
N ASP A 265 3.91 5.51 -22.38
CA ASP A 265 2.99 4.72 -21.56
C ASP A 265 3.76 3.67 -20.74
N LEU A 266 3.35 3.50 -19.48
CA LEU A 266 4.02 2.55 -18.57
C LEU A 266 3.35 1.17 -18.56
N GLY A 267 2.29 0.95 -19.36
CA GLY A 267 1.59 -0.34 -19.50
C GLY A 267 0.57 -0.64 -18.40
N ILE A 268 0.37 0.28 -17.46
CA ILE A 268 -0.48 0.08 -16.27
C ILE A 268 -1.97 0.10 -16.61
N GLU A 269 -2.39 0.87 -17.62
CA GLU A 269 -3.79 0.90 -18.06
C GLU A 269 -4.28 -0.47 -18.53
N ALA A 270 -3.51 -1.12 -19.40
CA ALA A 270 -3.83 -2.44 -19.90
C ALA A 270 -3.82 -3.50 -18.79
N ALA A 271 -2.80 -3.47 -17.91
CA ALA A 271 -2.64 -4.44 -16.82
C ALA A 271 -3.67 -4.30 -15.70
N THR A 272 -4.32 -3.14 -15.59
CA THR A 272 -5.34 -2.89 -14.57
C THR A 272 -6.75 -2.78 -15.14
N HIS A 273 -6.94 -3.13 -16.42
CA HIS A 273 -8.21 -3.04 -17.14
C HIS A 273 -8.89 -1.67 -17.01
N GLY A 274 -8.10 -0.60 -17.14
CA GLY A 274 -8.59 0.78 -17.08
C GLY A 274 -8.71 1.37 -15.67
N LEU A 275 -8.34 0.65 -14.62
CA LEU A 275 -8.35 1.19 -13.25
C LEU A 275 -7.35 2.33 -13.08
N ALA A 276 -6.16 2.27 -13.69
CA ALA A 276 -5.15 3.32 -13.54
C ALA A 276 -4.32 3.47 -14.81
N ARG A 277 -3.99 4.71 -15.14
CA ARG A 277 -3.08 5.06 -16.23
C ARG A 277 -1.86 5.75 -15.66
N VAL A 278 -0.68 5.32 -16.09
CA VAL A 278 0.58 5.91 -15.65
C VAL A 278 1.44 6.20 -16.87
N ARG A 279 1.89 7.44 -16.98
CA ARG A 279 2.65 7.95 -18.12
C ARG A 279 3.82 8.78 -17.63
N VAL A 280 4.88 8.85 -18.42
CA VAL A 280 5.89 9.91 -18.26
C VAL A 280 5.78 10.83 -19.46
N ALA A 281 5.48 12.10 -19.22
CA ALA A 281 5.50 13.15 -20.23
C ALA A 281 6.84 13.89 -20.19
N LYS A 282 7.37 14.27 -21.35
CA LYS A 282 8.65 14.96 -21.52
C LYS A 282 8.52 16.09 -22.53
N ALA A 283 9.04 17.26 -22.19
CA ALA A 283 9.14 18.37 -23.12
C ALA A 283 10.20 18.10 -24.19
N VAL A 284 9.86 18.31 -25.46
CA VAL A 284 10.75 18.19 -26.63
C VAL A 284 11.19 19.55 -27.20
N GLY A 285 10.85 20.62 -26.49
CA GLY A 285 11.07 22.01 -26.90
C GLY A 285 10.58 22.98 -25.84
N LEU A 286 10.89 24.27 -26.02
CA LEU A 286 10.16 25.35 -25.36
C LEU A 286 8.70 25.31 -25.79
N THR A 287 7.79 25.41 -24.83
CA THR A 287 6.35 25.40 -25.09
C THR A 287 5.76 26.75 -24.71
N ASP A 288 4.99 27.35 -25.61
CA ASP A 288 4.10 28.48 -25.27
C ASP A 288 2.66 27.97 -25.33
N ALA A 289 2.22 27.24 -24.30
CA ALA A 289 0.85 26.73 -24.20
C ALA A 289 -0.14 27.83 -23.76
N LYS A 290 0.02 29.05 -24.28
CA LYS A 290 -1.00 30.10 -24.15
C LYS A 290 -2.28 29.65 -24.83
N GLY A 291 -3.19 29.06 -24.04
CA GLY A 291 -4.57 28.82 -24.41
C GLY A 291 -4.99 27.36 -24.57
N LYS A 292 -4.09 26.37 -24.49
CA LYS A 292 -4.48 24.94 -24.49
C LYS A 292 -4.59 24.43 -23.06
N THR A 293 -5.82 24.27 -22.59
CA THR A 293 -6.11 23.65 -21.29
C THR A 293 -6.63 22.22 -21.50
N ALA A 294 -6.43 21.39 -20.47
CA ALA A 294 -7.04 20.08 -20.34
C ALA A 294 -7.76 20.00 -18.98
N PHE A 295 -8.63 19.02 -18.82
CA PHE A 295 -9.19 18.61 -17.53
C PHE A 295 -9.34 17.09 -17.56
N HIS A 296 -9.68 16.48 -16.43
CA HIS A 296 -10.03 15.06 -16.35
C HIS A 296 -11.35 14.91 -15.59
N THR A 297 -12.01 13.77 -15.76
CA THR A 297 -13.24 13.43 -15.00
C THR A 297 -13.02 12.34 -13.94
N GLY A 298 -11.79 11.82 -13.86
CA GLY A 298 -11.43 10.73 -12.94
C GLY A 298 -11.35 11.11 -11.45
N GLU A 299 -11.20 10.10 -10.60
CA GLU A 299 -11.08 10.24 -9.14
C GLU A 299 -9.72 10.75 -8.65
N PHE A 300 -8.68 10.73 -9.48
CA PHE A 300 -7.34 11.21 -9.12
C PHE A 300 -6.52 11.56 -10.38
N LEU A 301 -5.94 12.75 -10.41
CA LEU A 301 -4.87 13.11 -11.34
C LEU A 301 -3.70 13.66 -10.54
N PHE A 302 -2.57 12.97 -10.59
CA PHE A 302 -1.35 13.34 -9.89
C PHE A 302 -0.21 13.55 -10.86
N LEU A 303 0.54 14.63 -10.67
CA LEU A 303 1.78 14.91 -11.40
C LEU A 303 2.94 15.00 -10.43
N PHE A 304 4.08 14.45 -10.80
CA PHE A 304 5.35 14.62 -10.11
C PHE A 304 6.44 15.04 -11.08
N ALA A 305 7.16 16.12 -10.78
CA ALA A 305 8.25 16.61 -11.60
C ALA A 305 9.51 15.76 -11.37
N LEU A 306 9.90 14.99 -12.40
CA LEU A 306 11.06 14.10 -12.38
C LEU A 306 12.36 14.86 -12.63
N SER A 307 12.36 15.76 -13.62
CA SER A 307 13.50 16.56 -14.05
C SER A 307 13.05 17.85 -14.75
N GLY A 308 13.97 18.77 -14.97
CA GLY A 308 13.72 20.03 -15.69
C GLY A 308 12.83 21.00 -14.92
N HIS A 309 12.45 22.10 -15.57
CA HIS A 309 11.66 23.17 -14.97
C HIS A 309 10.55 23.63 -15.92
N GLY A 310 9.47 24.12 -15.33
CA GLY A 310 8.37 24.70 -16.09
C GLY A 310 7.31 25.33 -15.20
N SER A 311 6.09 25.40 -15.71
CA SER A 311 4.95 25.90 -14.94
C SER A 311 3.69 25.09 -15.17
N LEU A 312 2.89 24.99 -14.11
CA LEU A 312 1.53 24.47 -14.11
C LEU A 312 0.58 25.63 -13.85
N SER A 313 -0.36 25.87 -14.77
CA SER A 313 -1.47 26.80 -14.54
C SER A 313 -2.72 25.99 -14.23
N VAL A 314 -3.43 26.32 -13.14
CA VAL A 314 -4.68 25.66 -12.73
C VAL A 314 -5.74 26.73 -12.53
N GLU A 315 -6.89 26.57 -13.19
CA GLU A 315 -7.99 27.51 -13.08
C GLU A 315 -8.50 27.59 -11.63
N GLY A 316 -8.66 28.81 -11.12
CA GLY A 316 -9.06 29.07 -9.73
C GLY A 316 -7.93 29.06 -8.70
N GLU A 317 -6.83 28.35 -8.96
CA GLU A 317 -5.71 28.20 -7.99
C GLU A 317 -4.48 29.07 -8.35
N GLY A 318 -4.22 29.29 -9.65
CA GLY A 318 -3.15 30.18 -10.12
C GLY A 318 -2.07 29.46 -10.93
N VAL A 319 -0.86 30.03 -10.92
CA VAL A 319 0.30 29.53 -11.67
C VAL A 319 1.40 29.13 -10.72
N PHE A 320 1.88 27.89 -10.85
CA PHE A 320 2.87 27.27 -9.99
C PHE A 320 4.11 26.94 -10.83
N LYS A 321 5.29 27.27 -10.30
CA LYS A 321 6.56 26.81 -10.90
C LYS A 321 6.76 25.35 -10.55
N LEU A 322 7.23 24.57 -11.52
CA LEU A 322 7.58 23.16 -11.35
C LEU A 322 9.10 23.02 -11.32
N SER A 323 9.60 22.37 -10.28
CA SER A 323 10.99 21.97 -10.09
C SER A 323 11.07 20.47 -9.78
N PRO A 324 12.22 19.80 -10.03
CA PRO A 324 12.34 18.37 -9.76
C PRO A 324 12.04 18.03 -8.30
N GLY A 325 11.10 17.12 -8.08
CA GLY A 325 10.59 16.75 -6.76
C GLY A 325 9.26 17.39 -6.37
N ASP A 326 8.78 18.40 -7.09
CA ASP A 326 7.47 18.98 -6.85
C ASP A 326 6.36 18.00 -7.25
N SER A 327 5.26 17.98 -6.50
CA SER A 327 4.07 17.20 -6.83
C SER A 327 2.81 18.02 -6.80
N THR A 328 1.80 17.58 -7.55
CA THR A 328 0.47 18.17 -7.52
C THR A 328 -0.64 17.13 -7.68
N VAL A 329 -1.79 17.39 -7.07
CA VAL A 329 -3.06 16.76 -7.40
C VAL A 329 -3.97 17.82 -8.01
N ILE A 330 -4.57 17.48 -9.14
CA ILE A 330 -5.54 18.33 -9.83
C ILE A 330 -6.93 17.69 -9.62
N PRO A 331 -7.95 18.45 -9.18
CA PRO A 331 -9.32 17.92 -9.05
C PRO A 331 -9.98 17.70 -10.41
N ALA A 332 -10.98 16.81 -10.43
CA ALA A 332 -11.79 16.61 -11.62
C ALA A 332 -12.44 17.91 -12.08
N GLU A 333 -12.68 18.00 -13.39
CA GLU A 333 -13.33 19.13 -14.06
C GLU A 333 -12.61 20.47 -13.85
N THR A 334 -11.37 20.48 -13.34
CA THR A 334 -10.57 21.70 -13.16
C THR A 334 -9.62 21.90 -14.34
N PRO A 335 -9.80 22.94 -15.17
CA PRO A 335 -8.91 23.22 -16.29
C PRO A 335 -7.49 23.51 -15.84
N PHE A 336 -6.50 22.92 -16.53
CA PHE A 336 -5.09 23.16 -16.29
C PHE A 336 -4.26 23.13 -17.58
N SER A 337 -3.07 23.74 -17.54
CA SER A 337 -2.07 23.65 -18.61
C SER A 337 -0.67 23.51 -18.04
N VAL A 338 0.20 22.85 -18.80
CA VAL A 338 1.62 22.66 -18.46
C VAL A 338 2.47 23.35 -19.52
N ASN A 339 3.49 24.09 -19.06
CA ASN A 339 4.51 24.69 -19.91
C ASN A 339 5.90 24.26 -19.45
N SER A 340 6.82 24.11 -20.38
CA SER A 340 8.23 23.90 -20.13
C SER A 340 9.03 25.17 -20.37
N ASP A 341 9.91 25.53 -19.43
CA ASP A 341 10.82 26.68 -19.54
C ASP A 341 12.14 26.31 -20.26
N SER A 342 12.37 25.02 -20.51
CA SER A 342 13.52 24.46 -21.23
C SER A 342 13.17 23.12 -21.90
N ASP A 343 14.09 22.54 -22.67
CA ASP A 343 14.01 21.10 -22.96
C ASP A 343 14.22 20.31 -21.65
N GLY A 344 13.57 19.15 -21.52
CA GLY A 344 13.85 18.21 -20.43
C GLY A 344 13.00 18.32 -19.16
N LEU A 345 11.91 19.11 -19.15
CA LEU A 345 10.86 18.91 -18.13
C LEU A 345 10.27 17.51 -18.32
N GLU A 346 10.38 16.65 -17.31
CA GLU A 346 9.74 15.35 -17.26
C GLU A 346 8.74 15.28 -16.11
N LEU A 347 7.53 14.82 -16.39
CA LEU A 347 6.44 14.66 -15.44
C LEU A 347 6.00 13.21 -15.41
N LEU A 348 6.02 12.60 -14.23
CA LEU A 348 5.29 11.36 -13.97
C LEU A 348 3.82 11.72 -13.75
N GLU A 349 2.93 11.22 -14.61
CA GLU A 349 1.48 11.41 -14.52
C GLU A 349 0.81 10.11 -14.11
N ILE A 350 -0.10 10.19 -13.12
CA ILE A 350 -1.00 9.10 -12.73
C ILE A 350 -2.45 9.59 -12.80
N GLY A 351 -3.27 8.92 -13.60
CA GLY A 351 -4.72 9.11 -13.68
C GLY A 351 -5.47 7.87 -13.19
N ILE A 352 -6.47 8.04 -12.33
CA ILE A 352 -7.36 6.97 -11.85
C ILE A 352 -8.80 7.48 -11.92
N PRO A 353 -9.74 6.79 -12.61
CA PRO A 353 -9.49 5.73 -13.60
C PRO A 353 -8.62 6.19 -14.77
N ALA A 354 -8.33 5.27 -15.70
CA ALA A 354 -7.49 5.56 -16.85
C ALA A 354 -8.14 6.48 -17.90
N GLU A 355 -9.46 6.67 -17.88
CA GLU A 355 -10.16 7.55 -18.83
C GLU A 355 -9.95 9.04 -18.46
N ASP A 356 -9.81 9.90 -19.49
CA ASP A 356 -9.73 11.35 -19.35
C ASP A 356 -11.13 11.99 -19.39
#